data_AF-R0FYZ0-F1
#
_entry.id   AF-R0FYZ0-F1
#
_cell.length_a   1.000
_cell.length_b   1.000
_cell.length_c   1.000
_cell.angle_alpha   90.00
_cell.angle_beta   90.00
_cell.angle_gamma   90.00
#
_symmetry.space_group_name_H-M   'P 1'
#
loop_
_entity.id
_entity.type
_entity.pdbx_description
1 polymer ?
#
loop_
_entity_poly.entity_id
_entity_poly.type
_entity_poly.pdbx_seq_one_letter_code
_entity_poly.pdbx_strand_id
1 'polypeptide(L)'
;GNSESCFRKYRIPRYETPRDLLEMRQGSCKESIKAWQDCYSEENFVRMRRCMEAHPHYYQPLLAPIEAGGEVFEKEMESFLMPSNEDSNQQKEEERQDALYLRFCKFMEGGDCKEIFTAFLHCVEEDDESSRCLEVKETMSKCIEAHSDYYQPYLAAKKAASEQICKELVAPFVKQA
;
A
#
# COMPACT_ATOMS: atom_id res chain seq x y z
N GLY A 1 -14.71 9.92 -10.27
CA GLY A 1 -13.41 10.18 -10.93
C GLY A 1 -12.83 11.48 -10.43
N ASN A 2 -11.94 11.42 -9.43
CA ASN A 2 -11.28 12.61 -8.88
C ASN A 2 -9.96 12.29 -8.14
N SER A 3 -9.28 11.20 -8.48
CA SER A 3 -7.87 11.00 -8.14
C SER A 3 -7.04 11.59 -9.28
N GLU A 4 -6.58 12.83 -9.14
CA GLU A 4 -5.43 13.27 -9.92
C GLU A 4 -4.28 12.31 -9.58
N SER A 5 -4.01 11.37 -10.47
CA SER A 5 -2.91 10.44 -10.24
C SER A 5 -1.62 11.25 -10.11
N CYS A 6 -0.74 10.83 -9.23
CA CYS A 6 0.57 11.43 -9.04
C CYS A 6 1.32 11.68 -10.37
N PHE A 7 1.17 10.77 -11.34
CA PHE A 7 1.71 10.92 -12.70
C PHE A 7 1.16 12.15 -13.43
N ARG A 8 -0.12 12.49 -13.22
CA ARG A 8 -0.75 13.69 -13.79
C ARG A 8 -0.23 14.97 -13.11
N LYS A 9 -0.12 14.97 -11.78
CA LYS A 9 0.40 16.10 -10.97
C LYS A 9 1.85 16.44 -11.34
N TYR A 10 2.68 15.43 -11.56
CA TYR A 10 4.10 15.60 -11.93
C TYR A 10 4.37 15.49 -13.43
N ARG A 11 3.33 15.49 -14.28
CA ARG A 11 3.40 15.43 -15.75
C ARG A 11 4.32 14.32 -16.27
N ILE A 12 4.27 13.14 -15.67
CA ILE A 12 4.99 11.96 -16.15
C ILE A 12 4.21 11.36 -17.34
N PRO A 13 4.81 11.16 -18.52
CA PRO A 13 4.13 10.56 -19.67
C PRO A 13 3.61 9.15 -19.34
N ARG A 14 2.36 8.82 -19.71
CA ARG A 14 1.77 7.48 -19.49
C ARG A 14 2.55 6.32 -20.13
N TYR A 15 3.45 6.61 -21.07
CA TYR A 15 4.26 5.63 -21.78
C TYR A 15 5.72 5.61 -21.33
N GLU A 16 6.16 6.63 -20.59
CA GLU A 16 7.32 6.58 -19.70
C GLU A 16 6.79 6.24 -18.31
N THR A 17 6.11 5.09 -18.21
CA THR A 17 6.09 4.49 -16.88
C THR A 17 7.54 4.31 -16.46
N PRO A 18 7.81 4.30 -15.15
CA PRO A 18 9.08 3.88 -14.61
C PRO A 18 9.58 2.53 -15.13
N ARG A 19 9.03 1.88 -16.16
CA ARG A 19 9.57 0.66 -16.76
C ARG A 19 11.06 0.76 -17.11
N ASP A 20 11.60 1.95 -17.41
CA ASP A 20 13.06 2.16 -17.54
C ASP A 20 13.75 2.53 -16.19
N LEU A 21 13.03 3.03 -15.19
CA LEU A 21 13.47 3.16 -13.79
C LEU A 21 13.37 1.81 -13.02
N LEU A 22 12.53 0.88 -13.48
CA LEU A 22 12.17 -0.44 -12.97
C LEU A 22 12.85 -1.54 -13.79
N GLU A 23 13.29 -1.25 -15.04
CA GLU A 23 14.44 -1.88 -15.70
C GLU A 23 15.74 -1.31 -15.12
N MET A 24 15.78 -1.39 -13.80
CA MET A 24 16.79 -2.05 -13.00
C MET A 24 17.59 -3.15 -13.74
N ARG A 25 18.31 -2.83 -14.81
CA ARG A 25 19.09 -3.75 -15.66
C ARG A 25 20.26 -4.45 -14.95
N GLN A 26 20.42 -4.27 -13.63
CA GLN A 26 21.52 -4.84 -12.84
C GLN A 26 21.15 -5.26 -11.41
N GLY A 27 19.86 -5.38 -11.06
CA GLY A 27 19.46 -5.83 -9.72
C GLY A 27 19.62 -7.34 -9.52
N SER A 28 20.34 -7.75 -8.46
CA SER A 28 20.58 -9.15 -8.07
C SER A 28 19.33 -9.92 -7.61
N CYS A 29 18.22 -9.24 -7.31
CA CYS A 29 17.01 -9.88 -6.77
C CYS A 29 15.96 -10.27 -7.83
N LYS A 30 16.31 -10.24 -9.12
CA LYS A 30 15.38 -10.55 -10.22
C LYS A 30 14.68 -11.90 -10.05
N GLU A 31 15.40 -12.92 -9.59
CA GLU A 31 14.84 -14.25 -9.37
C GLU A 31 13.85 -14.28 -8.20
N SER A 32 14.19 -13.63 -7.08
CA SER A 32 13.29 -13.56 -5.92
C SER A 32 12.04 -12.72 -6.21
N ILE A 33 12.18 -11.62 -6.96
CA ILE A 33 11.06 -10.80 -7.42
C ILE A 33 10.17 -11.62 -8.36
N LYS A 34 10.77 -12.33 -9.32
CA LYS A 34 10.03 -13.18 -10.25
C LYS A 34 9.31 -14.31 -9.51
N ALA A 35 9.97 -14.98 -8.56
CA ALA A 35 9.35 -16.02 -7.75
C ALA A 35 8.13 -15.50 -6.99
N TRP A 36 8.21 -14.30 -6.41
CA TRP A 36 7.09 -13.64 -5.74
C TRP A 36 5.97 -13.21 -6.71
N GLN A 37 6.32 -12.77 -7.92
CA GLN A 37 5.33 -12.44 -8.96
C GLN A 37 4.62 -13.67 -9.53
N ASP A 38 5.34 -14.77 -9.71
CA ASP A 38 4.84 -16.04 -10.26
C ASP A 38 4.00 -16.79 -9.20
N CYS A 39 4.44 -16.77 -7.94
CA CYS A 39 3.71 -17.33 -6.80
C CYS A 39 3.91 -16.44 -5.57
N TYR A 40 2.85 -15.74 -5.18
CA TYR A 40 2.89 -14.80 -4.08
C TYR A 40 2.60 -15.56 -2.79
N SER A 41 3.67 -16.04 -2.15
CA SER A 41 3.64 -16.72 -0.85
C SER A 41 4.44 -15.91 0.16
N GLU A 42 4.18 -16.14 1.46
CA GLU A 42 4.96 -15.49 2.52
C GLU A 42 6.44 -15.85 2.42
N GLU A 43 6.77 -17.09 2.04
CA GLU A 43 8.15 -17.52 1.79
C GLU A 43 8.80 -16.73 0.64
N ASN A 44 8.13 -16.61 -0.51
CA ASN A 44 8.67 -15.89 -1.66
C ASN A 44 8.80 -14.39 -1.37
N PHE A 45 7.86 -13.83 -0.61
CA PHE A 45 7.92 -12.44 -0.16
C PHE A 45 9.07 -12.21 0.82
N VAL A 46 9.27 -13.09 1.80
CA VAL A 46 10.41 -13.03 2.72
C VAL A 46 11.73 -13.19 1.96
N ARG A 47 11.80 -14.09 0.98
CA ARG A 47 12.98 -14.28 0.13
C ARG A 47 13.28 -13.05 -0.73
N MET A 48 12.26 -12.41 -1.29
CA MET A 48 12.38 -11.15 -2.02
C MET A 48 12.86 -10.04 -1.09
N ARG A 49 12.19 -9.85 0.06
CA ARG A 49 12.53 -8.80 1.03
C ARG A 49 13.95 -8.94 1.54
N ARG A 50 14.38 -10.13 1.95
CA ARG A 50 15.76 -10.39 2.39
C ARG A 50 16.78 -10.03 1.32
N CYS A 51 16.47 -10.31 0.05
CA CYS A 51 17.35 -9.90 -1.03
C CYS A 51 17.41 -8.37 -1.15
N MET A 52 16.26 -7.69 -1.08
CA MET A 52 16.24 -6.22 -1.14
C MET A 52 17.00 -5.57 0.02
N GLU A 53 16.86 -6.11 1.23
CA GLU A 53 17.59 -5.70 2.44
C GLU A 53 19.10 -5.93 2.35
N ALA A 54 19.53 -7.01 1.66
CA ALA A 54 20.95 -7.28 1.39
C ALA A 54 21.57 -6.31 0.37
N HIS A 55 20.73 -5.55 -0.35
CA HIS A 55 21.15 -4.57 -1.36
C HIS A 55 20.56 -3.18 -1.07
N PRO A 56 20.83 -2.59 0.12
CA PRO A 56 20.16 -1.38 0.58
C PRO A 56 20.48 -0.17 -0.31
N HIS A 57 21.71 -0.03 -0.79
CA HIS A 57 22.07 1.05 -1.72
C HIS A 57 21.21 1.10 -2.98
N TYR A 58 20.63 -0.03 -3.36
CA TYR A 58 19.82 -0.15 -4.56
C TYR A 58 18.32 -0.01 -4.28
N TYR A 59 17.82 -0.69 -3.26
CA TYR A 59 16.38 -0.74 -2.98
C TYR A 59 15.93 0.29 -1.97
N GLN A 60 16.79 0.82 -1.11
CA GLN A 60 16.42 1.84 -0.12
C GLN A 60 15.85 3.12 -0.74
N PRO A 61 16.35 3.64 -1.88
CA PRO A 61 15.72 4.77 -2.55
C PRO A 61 14.27 4.50 -3.02
N LEU A 62 13.89 3.23 -3.19
CA LEU A 62 12.53 2.82 -3.53
C LEU A 62 11.70 2.47 -2.29
N LEU A 63 12.27 1.73 -1.34
CA LEU A 63 11.61 1.23 -0.14
C LEU A 63 11.31 2.34 0.86
N ALA A 64 12.25 3.26 1.11
CA ALA A 64 12.07 4.31 2.10
C ALA A 64 10.87 5.24 1.79
N PRO A 65 10.65 5.70 0.53
CA PRO A 65 9.44 6.43 0.19
C PRO A 65 8.14 5.64 0.40
N ILE A 66 8.16 4.32 0.13
CA ILE A 66 7.00 3.43 0.30
C ILE A 66 6.69 3.26 1.80
N GLU A 67 7.71 3.04 2.63
CA GLU A 67 7.59 2.96 4.08
C GLU A 67 7.04 4.27 4.66
N ALA A 68 7.63 5.41 4.27
CA ALA A 68 7.13 6.73 4.68
C ALA A 68 5.68 6.99 4.24
N GLY A 69 5.31 6.53 3.04
CA GLY A 69 3.91 6.55 2.59
C GLY A 69 2.99 5.69 3.46
N GLY A 70 3.45 4.51 3.86
CA GLY A 70 2.75 3.62 4.79
C GLY A 70 2.51 4.26 6.14
N GLU A 71 3.53 4.91 6.72
CA GLU A 71 3.39 5.64 7.98
C GLU A 71 2.37 6.78 7.90
N VAL A 72 2.32 7.51 6.77
CA VAL A 72 1.30 8.54 6.54
C VAL A 72 -0.09 7.91 6.47
N PHE A 73 -0.25 6.80 5.75
CA PHE A 73 -1.53 6.09 5.69
C PHE A 73 -2.00 5.67 7.09
N GLU A 74 -1.11 5.06 7.87
CA GLU A 74 -1.41 4.57 9.21
C GLU A 74 -1.80 5.72 10.16
N LYS A 75 -1.06 6.83 10.16
CA LYS A 75 -1.37 8.01 10.98
C LYS A 75 -2.73 8.63 10.64
N GLU A 76 -3.05 8.75 9.35
CA GLU A 76 -4.34 9.28 8.89
C GLU A 76 -5.49 8.36 9.31
N MET A 77 -5.31 7.04 9.18
CA MET A 77 -6.29 6.04 9.60
C MET A 77 -6.45 5.99 11.12
N GLU A 78 -5.36 6.05 11.90
CA GLU A 78 -5.38 6.12 13.36
C GLU A 78 -6.13 7.37 13.82
N SER A 79 -5.82 8.54 13.25
CA SER A 79 -6.50 9.79 13.58
C SER A 79 -8.01 9.73 13.33
N PHE A 80 -8.45 8.97 12.32
CA PHE A 80 -9.87 8.81 12.00
C PHE A 80 -10.55 7.75 12.89
N LEU A 81 -9.92 6.59 13.06
CA LEU A 81 -10.52 5.43 13.74
C LEU A 81 -10.41 5.53 15.27
N MET A 82 -9.38 6.23 15.78
CA MET A 82 -9.07 6.35 17.21
C MET A 82 -8.91 7.83 17.60
N PRO A 83 -9.96 8.66 17.51
CA PRO A 83 -9.89 10.04 17.99
C PRO A 83 -9.60 10.04 19.50
N SER A 84 -8.71 10.94 19.94
CA SER A 84 -8.00 10.96 21.23
C SER A 84 -8.84 11.13 22.51
N ASN A 85 -10.11 10.72 22.49
CA ASN A 85 -11.06 10.83 23.60
C ASN A 85 -11.07 9.59 24.51
N GLU A 86 -10.31 8.55 24.17
CA GLU A 86 -10.09 7.39 25.03
C GLU A 86 -8.74 7.57 25.73
N ASP A 87 -8.72 7.57 27.07
CA ASP A 87 -7.53 7.61 27.93
C ASP A 87 -6.53 6.51 27.53
N SER A 88 -5.65 6.81 26.57
CA SER A 88 -4.83 5.82 25.85
C SER A 88 -3.34 5.98 26.10
N ASN A 89 -2.95 6.71 27.15
CA ASN A 89 -1.55 6.96 27.47
C ASN A 89 -0.85 5.77 28.20
N GLN A 90 -1.48 4.59 28.25
CA GLN A 90 -0.97 3.41 28.98
C GLN A 90 -1.14 2.06 28.24
N GLN A 91 -1.69 2.03 27.03
CA GLN A 91 -1.75 0.78 26.24
C GLN A 91 -0.41 0.46 25.59
N LYS A 92 -0.06 -0.83 25.54
CA LYS A 92 1.12 -1.30 24.80
C LYS A 92 0.91 -1.07 23.29
N GLU A 93 2.02 -0.86 22.57
CA GLU A 93 2.03 -0.63 21.11
C GLU A 93 1.23 -1.72 20.34
N GLU A 94 1.47 -3.00 20.67
CA GLU A 94 0.74 -4.15 20.09
C GLU A 94 -0.77 -4.06 20.32
N GLU A 95 -1.21 -3.79 21.55
CA GLU A 95 -2.65 -3.70 21.88
C GLU A 95 -3.33 -2.55 21.14
N ARG A 96 -2.59 -1.45 20.90
CA ARG A 96 -3.06 -0.31 20.11
C ARG A 96 -3.18 -0.69 18.63
N GLN A 97 -2.20 -1.38 18.07
CA GLN A 97 -2.24 -1.84 16.67
C GLN A 97 -3.39 -2.83 16.44
N ASP A 98 -3.60 -3.78 17.35
CA ASP A 98 -4.74 -4.71 17.31
C ASP A 98 -6.09 -3.96 17.38
N ALA A 99 -6.20 -2.97 18.26
CA ALA A 99 -7.39 -2.13 18.36
C ALA A 99 -7.64 -1.32 17.09
N LEU A 100 -6.59 -0.77 16.49
CA LEU A 100 -6.67 -0.04 15.22
C LEU A 100 -7.12 -0.97 14.08
N TYR A 101 -6.52 -2.16 13.97
CA TYR A 101 -6.90 -3.17 12.99
C TYR A 101 -8.36 -3.60 13.14
N LEU A 102 -8.81 -3.88 14.37
CA LEU A 102 -10.21 -4.25 14.63
C LEU A 102 -11.18 -3.13 14.23
N ARG A 103 -10.85 -1.87 14.52
CA ARG A 103 -11.65 -0.70 14.11
C ARG A 103 -11.67 -0.54 12.60
N PHE A 104 -10.54 -0.79 11.93
CA PHE A 104 -10.45 -0.77 10.48
C PHE A 104 -11.34 -1.84 9.84
N CYS A 105 -11.30 -3.09 10.32
CA CYS A 105 -12.17 -4.16 9.82
C CYS A 105 -13.64 -3.79 9.99
N LYS A 106 -14.05 -3.30 11.17
CA LYS A 106 -15.43 -2.84 11.41
C LYS A 106 -15.84 -1.70 10.48
N PHE A 107 -14.95 -0.75 10.20
CA PHE A 107 -15.21 0.31 9.24
C PHE A 107 -15.41 -0.25 7.83
N MET A 108 -14.54 -1.15 7.37
CA MET A 108 -14.65 -1.76 6.05
C MET A 108 -15.94 -2.58 5.89
N GLU A 109 -16.31 -3.32 6.93
CA GLU A 109 -17.54 -4.13 6.98
C GLU A 109 -18.83 -3.30 7.09
N GLY A 110 -18.74 -2.03 7.47
CA GLY A 110 -19.91 -1.15 7.58
C GLY A 110 -20.35 -0.53 6.25
N GLY A 111 -19.56 -0.66 5.18
CA GLY A 111 -19.83 -0.06 3.87
C GLY A 111 -20.29 -1.07 2.81
N ASP A 112 -20.62 -0.54 1.64
CA ASP A 112 -21.13 -1.32 0.49
C ASP A 112 -20.13 -2.33 -0.08
N CYS A 113 -18.86 -2.24 0.30
CA CYS A 113 -17.80 -3.15 -0.17
C CYS A 113 -17.49 -4.28 0.81
N LYS A 114 -18.34 -4.48 1.82
CA LYS A 114 -18.17 -5.52 2.86
C LYS A 114 -17.89 -6.89 2.27
N GLU A 115 -18.73 -7.37 1.35
CA GLU A 115 -18.64 -8.73 0.83
C GLU A 115 -17.31 -8.99 0.14
N ILE A 116 -16.83 -8.00 -0.63
CA ILE A 116 -15.53 -8.08 -1.32
C ILE A 116 -14.37 -7.96 -0.33
N PHE A 117 -14.52 -7.13 0.71
CA PHE A 117 -13.52 -7.03 1.78
C PHE A 117 -13.41 -8.33 2.58
N THR A 118 -14.52 -8.96 2.96
CA THR A 118 -14.52 -10.26 3.62
C THR A 118 -13.91 -11.34 2.72
N ALA A 119 -14.23 -11.34 1.42
CA ALA A 119 -13.60 -12.24 0.46
C ALA A 119 -12.08 -11.99 0.35
N PHE A 120 -11.64 -10.74 0.45
CA PHE A 120 -10.21 -10.41 0.50
C PHE A 120 -9.54 -10.96 1.77
N LEU A 121 -10.13 -10.77 2.95
CA LEU A 121 -9.59 -11.32 4.21
C LEU A 121 -9.46 -12.85 4.15
N HIS A 122 -10.50 -13.53 3.71
CA HIS A 122 -10.50 -14.98 3.54
C HIS A 122 -9.45 -15.44 2.51
N CYS A 123 -9.26 -14.68 1.43
CA CYS A 123 -8.21 -14.98 0.45
C CYS A 123 -6.81 -14.90 1.07
N VAL A 124 -6.57 -13.90 1.94
CA VAL A 124 -5.28 -13.72 2.62
C VAL A 124 -5.07 -14.79 3.71
N GLU A 125 -6.14 -15.24 4.37
CA GLU A 125 -6.08 -16.25 5.44
C GLU A 125 -5.94 -17.69 4.92
N GLU A 126 -6.59 -18.03 3.80
CA GLU A 126 -6.67 -19.42 3.33
C GLU A 126 -5.71 -19.78 2.18
N ASP A 127 -5.21 -18.81 1.42
CA ASP A 127 -4.59 -19.07 0.12
C ASP A 127 -3.07 -18.81 0.13
N ASP A 128 -2.27 -19.89 0.01
CA ASP A 128 -0.83 -19.83 -0.28
C ASP A 128 -0.57 -19.41 -1.76
N GLU A 129 -1.64 -19.27 -2.57
CA GLU A 129 -1.63 -18.75 -3.94
C GLU A 129 -2.28 -17.35 -4.06
N SER A 130 -1.84 -16.41 -3.24
CA SER A 130 -1.37 -15.09 -3.69
C SER A 130 -2.06 -14.36 -4.87
N SER A 131 -1.86 -14.86 -6.09
CA SER A 131 -2.20 -14.15 -7.33
C SER A 131 -3.71 -13.90 -7.46
N ARG A 132 -4.55 -14.80 -6.94
CA ARG A 132 -6.01 -14.63 -6.92
C ARG A 132 -6.45 -13.49 -6.00
N CYS A 133 -5.71 -13.23 -4.92
CA CYS A 133 -6.02 -12.13 -4.00
C CYS A 133 -5.74 -10.75 -4.59
N LEU A 134 -4.90 -10.64 -5.62
CA LEU A 134 -4.69 -9.37 -6.35
C LEU A 134 -5.93 -8.95 -7.13
N GLU A 135 -6.60 -9.90 -7.79
CA GLU A 135 -7.86 -9.64 -8.51
C GLU A 135 -8.98 -9.23 -7.54
N VAL A 136 -9.05 -9.90 -6.39
CA VAL A 136 -9.99 -9.53 -5.31
C VAL A 136 -9.68 -8.14 -4.77
N LYS A 137 -8.40 -7.81 -4.54
CA LYS A 137 -7.95 -6.47 -4.10
C LYS A 137 -8.23 -5.38 -5.12
N GLU A 138 -8.07 -5.66 -6.41
CA GLU A 138 -8.39 -4.71 -7.48
C GLU A 138 -9.90 -4.46 -7.53
N THR A 139 -10.70 -5.53 -7.43
CA THR A 139 -12.16 -5.45 -7.36
C THR A 139 -12.62 -4.66 -6.13
N MET A 140 -12.00 -4.90 -4.97
CA MET A 140 -12.24 -4.14 -3.75
C MET A 140 -11.91 -2.65 -3.94
N SER A 141 -10.76 -2.34 -4.55
CA SER A 141 -10.36 -0.96 -4.82
C SER A 141 -11.37 -0.23 -5.70
N LYS A 142 -11.88 -0.89 -6.75
CA LYS A 142 -12.92 -0.35 -7.63
C LYS A 142 -14.23 -0.12 -6.87
N CYS A 143 -14.61 -1.05 -6.01
CA CYS A 143 -15.79 -0.88 -5.16
C CYS A 143 -15.64 0.35 -4.25
N ILE A 144 -14.53 0.47 -3.52
CA ILE A 144 -14.27 1.60 -2.61
C ILE A 144 -14.35 2.94 -3.37
N GLU A 145 -13.81 3.00 -4.60
CA GLU A 145 -13.87 4.19 -5.44
C GLU A 145 -15.28 4.50 -5.97
N ALA A 146 -16.09 3.48 -6.26
CA ALA A 146 -17.49 3.63 -6.68
C ALA A 146 -18.38 4.09 -5.52
N HIS A 147 -18.08 3.64 -4.29
CA HIS A 147 -18.80 3.95 -3.06
C HIS A 147 -18.05 4.99 -2.21
N SER A 148 -17.47 5.99 -2.90
CA SER A 148 -16.54 6.92 -2.28
C SER A 148 -17.11 7.71 -1.12
N ASP A 149 -18.43 7.95 -1.08
CA ASP A 149 -19.07 8.77 -0.05
C ASP A 149 -18.89 8.18 1.35
N TYR A 150 -19.06 6.85 1.48
CA TYR A 150 -18.78 6.13 2.73
C TYR A 150 -17.27 6.04 2.98
N TYR A 151 -16.50 5.73 1.94
CA TYR A 151 -15.06 5.48 2.06
C TYR A 151 -14.17 6.73 1.98
N GLN A 152 -14.73 7.94 2.07
CA GLN A 152 -13.95 9.19 1.99
C GLN A 152 -12.72 9.22 2.92
N PRO A 153 -12.82 8.84 4.21
CA PRO A 153 -11.66 8.87 5.11
C PRO A 153 -10.52 7.96 4.64
N TYR A 154 -10.85 6.75 4.19
CA TYR A 154 -9.89 5.81 3.63
C TYR A 154 -9.25 6.33 2.34
N LEU A 155 -10.06 6.91 1.44
CA LEU A 155 -9.58 7.47 0.18
C LEU A 155 -8.68 8.69 0.41
N ALA A 156 -8.97 9.49 1.43
CA ALA A 156 -8.12 10.61 1.85
C ALA A 156 -6.76 10.13 2.38
N ALA A 157 -6.75 9.13 3.29
CA ALA A 157 -5.52 8.52 3.78
C ALA A 157 -4.67 7.91 2.65
N LYS A 158 -5.31 7.15 1.73
CA LYS A 158 -4.66 6.59 0.53
C LYS A 158 -4.05 7.68 -0.34
N LYS A 159 -4.75 8.81 -0.51
CA LYS A 159 -4.25 9.95 -1.28
C LYS A 159 -3.04 10.59 -0.60
N ALA A 160 -3.10 10.84 0.70
CA ALA A 160 -1.99 11.43 1.46
C ALA A 160 -0.72 10.56 1.36
N ALA A 161 -0.86 9.24 1.54
CA ALA A 161 0.22 8.27 1.38
C ALA A 161 0.81 8.29 -0.04
N SER A 162 -0.05 8.28 -1.08
CA SER A 162 0.41 8.35 -2.47
C SER A 162 1.13 9.65 -2.79
N GLU A 163 0.69 10.78 -2.23
CA GLU A 163 1.35 12.07 -2.42
C GLU A 163 2.72 12.10 -1.74
N GLN A 164 2.84 11.50 -0.56
CA GLN A 164 4.10 11.34 0.16
C GLN A 164 5.11 10.50 -0.63
N ILE A 165 4.70 9.31 -1.10
CA ILE A 165 5.54 8.45 -1.96
C ILE A 165 6.04 9.25 -3.17
N CYS A 166 5.15 9.98 -3.82
CA CYS A 166 5.52 10.72 -5.02
C CYS A 166 6.42 11.93 -4.76
N LYS A 167 6.26 12.61 -3.64
CA LYS A 167 7.15 13.70 -3.25
C LYS A 167 8.59 13.21 -3.11
N GLU A 168 8.80 12.00 -2.60
CA GLU A 168 10.13 11.48 -2.30
C GLU A 168 10.71 10.63 -3.42
N LEU A 169 9.88 9.84 -4.12
CA LEU A 169 10.33 8.94 -5.17
C LEU A 169 10.30 9.57 -6.57
N VAL A 170 9.35 10.46 -6.86
CA VAL A 170 9.09 10.95 -8.22
C VAL A 170 9.60 12.38 -8.41
N ALA A 171 9.26 13.29 -7.50
CA ALA A 171 9.60 14.71 -7.64
C ALA A 171 11.10 15.00 -7.84
N PRO A 172 12.07 14.25 -7.28
CA PRO A 172 13.49 14.47 -7.53
C PRO A 172 13.90 14.29 -8.99
N PHE A 173 13.25 13.38 -9.73
CA PHE A 173 13.56 13.10 -11.13
C PHE A 173 12.91 14.09 -12.10
N VAL A 174 11.81 14.72 -11.68
CA VAL A 174 11.09 15.72 -12.49
C VAL A 174 11.78 17.08 -12.46
N LYS A 175 12.56 17.38 -11.42
CA LYS A 175 13.34 18.63 -11.32
C LYS A 175 14.67 18.59 -12.09
N GLN A 176 15.03 17.45 -12.66
CA GLN A 176 16.27 17.25 -13.42
C GLN A 176 16.05 17.22 -14.95
N ALA A 177 14.81 17.43 -15.42
CA ALA A 177 14.44 17.50 -16.84
C ALA A 177 14.16 18.94 -17.30
#